data_AF-A0A1J5D2C5-F1
#
_entry.id   AF-A0A1J5D2C5-F1
#
_cell.length_a   1.000
_cell.length_b   1.000
_cell.length_c   1.000
_cell.angle_alpha   90.00
_cell.angle_beta   90.00
_cell.angle_gamma   90.00
#
_symmetry.space_group_name_H-M   'P 1'
#
loop_
_entity.id
_entity.type
_entity.pdbx_description
1 polymer ?
#
loop_
_entity_poly.entity_id
_entity_poly.type
_entity_poly.pdbx_seq_one_letter_code
_entity_poly.pdbx_strand_id
1 'polypeptide(L)'
;MGPPKIRHFLLLGLAVLLTSAHFLRSGAPALLMVALLCPLLLLSRKRWTLRAVQLLLLGAAAEWVVTGMSFVRARALTGSPYTRLAIIFSVVTLVMLAAAWVLQSKRVVQHFSRALESASVSTGAFALTAILLTFVKLKVSFPMLLIDRFLPGWGWLELVLLACYAAIVAEAMTQKKKRAKWRGRIWQLFSFVFFAQLLLGLAGAERFLQTGVLHLPVPALIVGGPIYRGEGYFMLILFFSTVALVGPAWCSHLCYIGAWDHTMATRQKRPSEMPKWRRWGRFFALGLVALTALGLRLAGISGPVALGFAVVFGLTGIGLMGTWSRKRGVMTHCTTYCPIGLLATRAGKLNPFRIRIDKNTCTSCMACTKACRFDALSKSDVEKGKPGMACTLCGDCLPRCHSSALSYRFPGLQGPKANVLFIILIVSLHATFLAVARI
;
A
#
# COMPACT_ATOMS: atom_id res chain seq x y z
N MET A 1 22.39 3.28 -31.79
CA MET A 1 21.55 4.50 -31.83
C MET A 1 22.06 5.45 -30.76
N GLY A 2 22.38 6.70 -31.13
CA GLY A 2 22.91 7.71 -30.20
C GLY A 2 21.89 8.19 -29.15
N PRO A 3 22.32 9.01 -28.17
CA PRO A 3 21.46 9.55 -27.12
C PRO A 3 20.28 10.37 -27.69
N PRO A 4 19.17 10.52 -26.95
CA PRO A 4 18.07 11.37 -27.36
C PRO A 4 18.57 12.80 -27.55
N LYS A 5 18.29 13.38 -28.73
CA LYS A 5 18.62 14.78 -29.03
C LYS A 5 17.78 15.73 -28.16
N ILE A 6 18.29 16.93 -27.87
CA ILE A 6 17.61 18.01 -27.11
C ILE A 6 16.17 18.24 -27.59
N ARG A 7 15.94 18.19 -28.91
CA ARG A 7 14.60 18.32 -29.52
C ARG A 7 13.52 17.37 -28.97
N HIS A 8 13.89 16.21 -28.42
CA HIS A 8 12.93 15.28 -27.83
C HIS A 8 12.40 15.76 -26.47
N PHE A 9 13.09 16.73 -25.83
CA PHE A 9 12.70 17.30 -24.54
C PHE A 9 12.25 18.77 -24.64
N LEU A 10 12.37 19.42 -25.80
CA LEU A 10 11.89 20.80 -25.99
C LEU A 10 10.39 20.94 -25.72
N LEU A 11 9.57 20.03 -26.26
CA LEU A 11 8.13 20.01 -26.00
C LEU A 11 7.81 19.73 -24.52
N LEU A 12 8.60 18.90 -23.86
CA LEU A 12 8.47 18.68 -22.42
C LEU A 12 8.77 19.96 -21.64
N GLY A 13 9.85 20.67 -21.98
CA GLY A 13 10.19 21.95 -21.37
C GLY A 13 9.07 23.00 -21.53
N LEU A 14 8.54 23.14 -22.76
CA LEU A 14 7.41 24.03 -23.02
C LEU A 14 6.16 23.61 -22.23
N ALA A 15 5.84 22.32 -22.19
CA ALA A 15 4.70 21.80 -21.44
C ALA A 15 4.81 22.10 -19.93
N VAL A 16 6.01 21.91 -19.37
CA VAL A 16 6.31 22.21 -17.96
C VAL A 16 6.17 23.71 -17.67
N LEU A 17 6.73 24.57 -18.53
CA LEU A 17 6.65 26.02 -18.36
C LEU A 17 5.21 26.52 -18.38
N LEU A 18 4.42 26.10 -19.38
CA LEU A 18 3.00 26.49 -19.50
C LEU A 18 2.20 26.02 -18.28
N THR A 19 2.37 24.76 -17.87
CA THR A 19 1.66 24.18 -16.72
C THR A 19 2.08 24.85 -15.41
N SER A 20 3.36 25.16 -15.25
CA SER A 20 3.88 25.88 -14.07
C SER A 20 3.32 27.30 -14.00
N ALA A 21 3.31 28.03 -15.12
CA ALA A 21 2.73 29.38 -15.19
C ALA A 21 1.23 29.38 -14.84
N HIS A 22 0.49 28.37 -15.30
CA HIS A 22 -0.92 28.19 -14.94
C HIS A 22 -1.11 28.01 -13.43
N PHE A 23 -0.37 27.09 -12.80
CA PHE A 23 -0.50 26.84 -11.36
C PHE A 23 0.03 27.96 -10.48
N LEU A 24 1.04 28.70 -10.96
CA LEU A 24 1.48 29.93 -10.31
C LEU A 24 0.36 30.97 -10.31
N ARG A 25 -0.29 31.17 -11.46
CA ARG A 25 -1.39 32.14 -11.60
C ARG A 25 -2.65 31.74 -10.84
N SER A 26 -2.96 30.45 -10.74
CA SER A 26 -4.13 29.96 -10.01
C SER A 26 -3.90 29.85 -8.49
N GLY A 27 -2.71 30.22 -7.99
CA GLY A 27 -2.39 30.16 -6.57
C GLY A 27 -2.30 28.72 -6.04
N ALA A 28 -1.87 27.77 -6.88
CA ALA A 28 -1.76 26.35 -6.53
C ALA A 28 -0.28 25.92 -6.35
N PRO A 29 0.40 26.32 -5.25
CA PRO A 29 1.85 26.11 -5.08
C PRO A 29 2.26 24.64 -5.11
N ALA A 30 1.41 23.74 -4.61
CA ALA A 30 1.68 22.31 -4.61
C ALA A 30 1.75 21.73 -6.02
N LEU A 31 0.80 22.11 -6.89
CA LEU A 31 0.75 21.66 -8.28
C LEU A 31 1.84 22.32 -9.12
N LEU A 32 2.20 23.58 -8.81
CA LEU A 32 3.39 24.23 -9.36
C LEU A 32 4.66 23.41 -9.06
N MET A 33 4.85 23.02 -7.79
CA MET A 33 6.00 22.18 -7.40
C MET A 33 5.98 20.83 -8.11
N VAL A 34 4.81 20.19 -8.24
CA VAL A 34 4.68 18.95 -9.03
C VAL A 34 5.11 19.17 -10.48
N ALA A 35 4.66 20.24 -11.12
CA ALA A 35 5.01 20.56 -12.51
C ALA A 35 6.52 20.79 -12.69
N LEU A 36 7.15 21.55 -11.79
CA LEU A 36 8.59 21.85 -11.83
C LEU A 36 9.47 20.63 -11.52
N LEU A 37 9.04 19.76 -10.61
CA LEU A 37 9.82 18.59 -10.19
C LEU A 37 9.63 17.38 -11.11
N CYS A 38 8.54 17.30 -11.87
CA CYS A 38 8.25 16.12 -12.70
C CYS A 38 9.37 15.74 -13.69
N PRO A 39 10.10 16.67 -14.34
CA PRO A 39 11.17 16.30 -15.28
C PRO A 39 12.37 15.65 -14.58
N LEU A 40 12.59 15.95 -13.29
CA LEU A 40 13.69 15.37 -12.51
C LEU A 40 13.56 13.86 -12.36
N LEU A 41 12.33 13.31 -12.45
CA LEU A 41 12.11 11.86 -12.45
C LEU A 41 12.84 11.16 -13.61
N LEU A 42 13.04 11.86 -14.73
CA LEU A 42 13.72 11.34 -15.91
C LEU A 42 15.22 11.13 -15.68
N LEU A 43 15.83 11.82 -14.70
CA LEU A 43 17.25 11.69 -14.36
C LEU A 43 17.61 10.28 -13.88
N SER A 44 16.66 9.56 -13.27
CA SER A 44 16.85 8.18 -12.83
C SER A 44 17.06 7.19 -13.99
N ARG A 45 16.74 7.58 -15.23
CA ARG A 45 16.80 6.76 -16.46
C ARG A 45 15.99 5.45 -16.39
N LYS A 46 15.06 5.33 -15.45
CA LYS A 46 14.18 4.16 -15.30
C LYS A 46 12.96 4.26 -16.22
N ARG A 47 12.53 3.15 -16.82
CA ARG A 47 11.40 3.16 -17.75
C ARG A 47 10.07 3.61 -17.15
N TRP A 48 9.84 3.32 -15.87
CA TRP A 48 8.59 3.71 -15.21
C TRP A 48 8.50 5.23 -15.01
N THR A 49 9.62 5.95 -14.88
CA THR A 49 9.58 7.41 -14.70
C THR A 49 9.14 8.13 -15.96
N LEU A 50 9.48 7.59 -17.14
CA LEU A 50 8.94 8.07 -18.40
C LEU A 50 7.42 7.93 -18.46
N ARG A 51 6.89 6.78 -18.02
CA ARG A 51 5.44 6.55 -17.95
C ARG A 51 4.76 7.44 -16.90
N ALA A 52 5.40 7.66 -15.75
CA ALA A 52 4.91 8.55 -14.71
C ALA A 52 4.80 10.00 -15.23
N VAL A 53 5.85 10.52 -15.89
CA VAL A 53 5.82 11.86 -16.50
C VAL A 53 4.73 11.95 -17.58
N GLN A 54 4.55 10.92 -18.41
CA GLN A 54 3.45 10.87 -19.37
C GLN A 54 2.08 10.97 -18.68
N LEU A 55 1.86 10.21 -17.61
CA LEU A 55 0.59 10.28 -16.85
C LEU A 55 0.36 11.66 -16.24
N LEU A 56 1.41 12.31 -15.72
CA LEU A 56 1.32 13.68 -15.20
C LEU A 56 1.00 14.69 -16.30
N LEU A 57 1.59 14.55 -17.49
CA LEU A 57 1.27 15.39 -18.66
C LEU A 57 -0.17 15.18 -19.12
N LEU A 58 -0.68 13.95 -19.11
CA LEU A 58 -2.09 13.66 -19.40
C LEU A 58 -3.02 14.29 -18.35
N GLY A 59 -2.64 14.26 -17.07
CA GLY A 59 -3.35 14.97 -16.01
C GLY A 59 -3.36 16.49 -16.23
N ALA A 60 -2.21 17.07 -16.59
CA ALA A 60 -2.12 18.49 -16.95
C ALA A 60 -2.97 18.84 -18.17
N ALA A 61 -3.01 17.98 -19.19
CA ALA A 61 -3.88 18.14 -20.35
C ALA A 61 -5.37 18.17 -19.94
N ALA A 62 -5.78 17.26 -19.06
CA ALA A 62 -7.15 17.24 -18.53
C ALA A 62 -7.47 18.52 -17.74
N GLU A 63 -6.54 19.02 -16.94
CA GLU A 63 -6.69 20.28 -16.20
C GLU A 63 -6.88 21.47 -17.15
N TRP A 64 -6.08 21.54 -18.23
CA TRP A 64 -6.23 22.58 -19.26
C TRP A 64 -7.60 22.51 -19.95
N VAL A 65 -8.12 21.31 -20.21
CA VAL A 65 -9.47 21.12 -20.78
C VAL A 65 -10.54 21.61 -19.80
N VAL A 66 -10.47 21.21 -18.53
CA VAL A 66 -11.44 21.60 -17.49
C VAL A 66 -11.43 23.11 -17.29
N THR A 67 -10.25 23.70 -17.08
CA THR A 67 -10.08 25.15 -16.94
C THR A 67 -10.57 25.88 -18.19
N GLY A 68 -10.19 25.42 -19.39
CA GLY A 68 -10.61 26.01 -20.65
C GLY A 68 -12.13 26.02 -20.83
N MET A 69 -12.80 24.90 -20.54
CA MET A 69 -14.26 24.80 -20.56
C MET A 69 -14.92 25.75 -19.57
N SER A 70 -14.35 25.89 -18.36
CA SER A 70 -14.91 26.78 -17.33
C SER A 70 -14.91 28.25 -17.80
N PHE A 71 -13.80 28.74 -18.36
CA PHE A 71 -13.71 30.11 -18.87
C PHE A 71 -14.54 30.33 -20.13
N VAL A 72 -14.59 29.36 -21.04
CA VAL A 72 -15.43 29.44 -22.25
C VAL A 72 -16.91 29.53 -21.86
N ARG A 73 -17.38 28.69 -20.94
CA ARG A 73 -18.75 28.74 -20.42
C ARG A 73 -19.05 30.07 -19.76
N ALA A 74 -18.14 30.58 -18.92
CA ALA A 74 -18.31 31.86 -18.26
C ALA A 74 -18.48 33.01 -19.28
N ARG A 75 -17.66 33.06 -20.33
CA ARG A 75 -17.78 34.09 -21.37
C ARG A 75 -19.01 33.94 -22.25
N ALA A 76 -19.40 32.70 -22.55
CA ALA A 76 -20.62 32.43 -23.31
C ALA A 76 -21.86 32.94 -22.57
N LEU A 77 -21.93 32.74 -21.25
CA LEU A 77 -23.02 33.23 -20.41
C LEU A 77 -23.09 34.77 -20.35
N THR A 78 -21.94 35.46 -20.44
CA THR A 78 -21.87 36.93 -20.44
C THR A 78 -21.88 37.54 -21.85
N GLY A 79 -22.20 36.77 -22.89
CA GLY A 79 -22.22 37.23 -24.28
C GLY A 79 -20.87 37.72 -24.82
N SER A 80 -19.76 37.40 -24.17
CA SER A 80 -18.43 37.87 -24.52
C SER A 80 -17.74 36.94 -25.54
N PRO A 81 -16.91 37.46 -26.47
CA PRO A 81 -16.19 36.62 -27.42
C PRO A 81 -15.26 35.60 -26.73
N TYR A 82 -15.39 34.31 -27.07
CA TYR A 82 -14.62 33.22 -26.48
C TYR A 82 -13.78 32.40 -27.48
N THR A 83 -13.88 32.67 -28.78
CA THR A 83 -13.21 31.88 -29.84
C THR A 83 -11.69 31.83 -29.67
N ARG A 84 -11.04 33.00 -29.52
CA ARG A 84 -9.58 33.09 -29.27
C ARG A 84 -9.17 32.30 -28.03
N LEU A 85 -9.95 32.38 -26.96
CA LEU A 85 -9.68 31.67 -25.72
C LEU A 85 -9.75 30.16 -25.92
N ALA A 86 -10.82 29.67 -26.57
CA ALA A 86 -10.99 28.25 -26.87
C ALA A 86 -9.81 27.71 -27.70
N ILE A 87 -9.36 28.45 -28.71
CA ILE A 87 -8.19 28.07 -29.54
C ILE A 87 -6.92 27.98 -28.67
N ILE A 88 -6.64 28.97 -27.83
CA ILE A 88 -5.44 28.98 -26.97
C ILE A 88 -5.43 27.75 -26.04
N PHE A 89 -6.52 27.49 -25.32
CA PHE A 89 -6.61 26.34 -24.41
C PHE A 89 -6.50 25.01 -25.15
N SER A 90 -7.05 24.92 -26.36
CA SER A 90 -6.95 23.72 -27.20
C SER A 90 -5.50 23.48 -27.66
N VAL A 91 -4.80 24.52 -28.12
CA VAL A 91 -3.39 24.45 -28.51
C VAL A 91 -2.51 24.05 -27.32
N VAL A 92 -2.70 24.66 -26.15
CA VAL A 92 -1.93 24.30 -24.95
C VAL A 92 -2.17 22.84 -24.55
N THR A 93 -3.42 22.37 -24.62
CA THR A 93 -3.76 20.95 -24.39
C THR A 93 -3.04 20.05 -25.39
N LEU A 94 -3.04 20.39 -26.67
CA LEU A 94 -2.33 19.64 -27.71
C LEU A 94 -0.82 19.59 -27.47
N VAL A 95 -0.21 20.66 -26.94
CA VAL A 95 1.21 20.68 -26.54
C VAL A 95 1.48 19.64 -25.44
N MET A 96 0.61 19.50 -24.44
CA MET A 96 0.75 18.48 -23.40
C MET A 96 0.69 17.06 -23.97
N LEU A 97 -0.29 16.81 -24.85
CA LEU A 97 -0.46 15.51 -25.51
C LEU A 97 0.73 15.20 -26.43
N ALA A 98 1.22 16.17 -27.19
CA ALA A 98 2.38 16.03 -28.06
C ALA A 98 3.66 15.77 -27.25
N ALA A 99 3.86 16.46 -26.13
CA ALA A 99 4.98 16.21 -25.22
C ALA A 99 4.95 14.77 -24.67
N ALA A 100 3.77 14.30 -24.22
CA ALA A 100 3.60 12.93 -23.76
C ALA A 100 3.86 11.91 -24.88
N TRP A 101 3.42 12.19 -26.11
CA TRP A 101 3.63 11.35 -27.29
C TRP A 101 5.11 11.25 -27.69
N VAL A 102 5.84 12.36 -27.72
CA VAL A 102 7.27 12.37 -28.11
C VAL A 102 8.13 11.53 -27.17
N LEU A 103 7.76 11.42 -25.90
CA LEU A 103 8.41 10.51 -24.94
C LEU A 103 8.25 9.02 -25.32
N GLN A 104 7.30 8.64 -26.18
CA GLN A 104 7.20 7.27 -26.72
C GLN A 104 8.14 6.98 -27.89
N SER A 105 8.88 7.97 -28.39
CA SER A 105 9.79 7.77 -29.52
C SER A 105 10.81 6.66 -29.23
N LYS A 106 11.09 5.82 -30.23
CA LYS A 106 11.99 4.65 -30.09
C LYS A 106 13.34 5.04 -29.48
N ARG A 107 13.89 6.19 -29.88
CA ARG A 107 15.17 6.71 -29.34
C ARG A 107 15.09 7.01 -27.84
N VAL A 108 14.03 7.66 -27.38
CA VAL A 108 13.86 7.97 -25.95
C VAL A 108 13.62 6.68 -25.16
N VAL A 109 12.68 5.83 -25.58
CA VAL A 109 12.35 4.58 -24.86
C VAL A 109 13.57 3.63 -24.75
N GLN A 110 14.43 3.59 -25.76
CA GLN A 110 15.65 2.78 -25.74
C GLN A 110 16.75 3.35 -24.84
N HIS A 111 16.79 4.68 -24.64
CA HIS A 111 17.73 5.34 -23.74
C HIS A 111 17.43 5.04 -22.26
N PHE A 112 16.17 4.73 -21.93
CA PHE A 112 15.76 4.37 -20.56
C PHE A 112 15.90 2.86 -20.32
N SER A 113 16.52 2.50 -19.19
CA SER A 113 17.08 1.17 -18.91
C SER A 113 16.08 0.01 -19.03
N ARG A 114 16.55 -1.11 -19.61
CA ARG A 114 15.81 -2.33 -20.03
C ARG A 114 15.22 -3.24 -18.94
N ALA A 115 14.99 -2.78 -17.70
CA ALA A 115 14.22 -3.59 -16.75
C ALA A 115 12.72 -3.56 -17.13
N LEU A 116 12.38 -4.17 -18.28
CA LEU A 116 11.04 -4.21 -18.88
C LEU A 116 10.00 -4.81 -17.93
N GLU A 117 10.38 -5.85 -17.19
CA GLU A 117 9.49 -6.56 -16.28
C GLU A 117 9.14 -5.73 -15.02
N SER A 118 10.05 -4.88 -14.52
CA SER A 118 9.75 -4.02 -13.36
C SER A 118 9.02 -2.75 -13.75
N ALA A 119 9.15 -2.29 -15.01
CA ALA A 119 8.57 -1.03 -15.45
C ALA A 119 7.04 -1.05 -15.41
N SER A 120 6.39 -2.13 -15.86
CA SER A 120 4.94 -2.27 -15.82
C SER A 120 4.41 -2.35 -14.39
N VAL A 121 5.09 -3.08 -13.51
CA VAL A 121 4.77 -3.19 -12.08
C VAL A 121 4.84 -1.83 -11.40
N SER A 122 5.91 -1.08 -11.63
CA SER A 122 6.14 0.22 -11.00
C SER A 122 5.18 1.29 -11.53
N THR A 123 4.92 1.29 -12.84
CA THR A 123 3.95 2.19 -13.47
C THR A 123 2.54 1.88 -12.99
N GLY A 124 2.18 0.61 -12.87
CA GLY A 124 0.88 0.18 -12.34
C GLY A 124 0.69 0.60 -10.89
N ALA A 125 1.72 0.45 -10.04
CA ALA A 125 1.69 0.90 -8.66
C ALA A 125 1.61 2.43 -8.54
N PHE A 126 2.36 3.17 -9.37
CA PHE A 126 2.26 4.63 -9.46
C PHE A 126 0.84 5.07 -9.80
N ALA A 127 0.30 4.55 -10.90
CA ALA A 127 -1.01 4.92 -11.40
C ALA A 127 -2.13 4.58 -10.42
N LEU A 128 -2.15 3.35 -9.90
CA LEU A 128 -3.18 2.93 -8.95
C LEU A 128 -3.12 3.74 -7.64
N THR A 129 -1.91 4.02 -7.12
CA THR A 129 -1.75 4.86 -5.92
C THR A 129 -2.26 6.29 -6.19
N ALA A 130 -1.88 6.89 -7.31
CA ALA A 130 -2.33 8.22 -7.70
C ALA A 130 -3.85 8.29 -7.86
N ILE A 131 -4.47 7.29 -8.50
CA ILE A 131 -5.93 7.19 -8.65
C ILE A 131 -6.61 7.09 -7.28
N LEU A 132 -6.17 6.16 -6.42
CA LEU A 132 -6.77 5.96 -5.09
C LEU A 132 -6.68 7.22 -4.22
N LEU A 133 -5.50 7.86 -4.18
CA LEU A 133 -5.30 9.07 -3.39
C LEU A 133 -6.03 10.28 -3.97
N THR A 134 -6.15 10.38 -5.30
CA THR A 134 -6.94 11.43 -5.94
C THR A 134 -8.42 11.25 -5.60
N PHE A 135 -8.93 10.02 -5.68
CA PHE A 135 -10.30 9.71 -5.28
C PHE A 135 -10.57 10.09 -3.82
N VAL A 136 -9.67 9.71 -2.90
CA VAL A 136 -9.75 10.10 -1.49
C VAL A 136 -9.77 11.63 -1.34
N LYS A 137 -8.86 12.35 -2.00
CA LYS A 137 -8.79 13.81 -1.91
C LYS A 137 -10.02 14.52 -2.48
N LEU A 138 -10.64 13.98 -3.54
CA LEU A 138 -11.80 14.59 -4.20
C LEU A 138 -13.14 14.24 -3.53
N LYS A 139 -13.26 13.08 -2.88
CA LYS A 139 -14.53 12.60 -2.31
C LYS A 139 -14.67 12.82 -0.81
N VAL A 140 -13.56 13.06 -0.12
CA VAL A 140 -13.57 13.23 1.33
C VAL A 140 -13.52 14.72 1.65
N SER A 141 -14.46 15.19 2.47
CA SER A 141 -14.65 16.61 2.79
C SER A 141 -13.58 17.19 3.73
N PHE A 142 -12.79 16.36 4.42
CA PHE A 142 -11.73 16.79 5.34
C PHE A 142 -10.33 16.36 4.82
N PRO A 143 -9.24 17.08 5.20
CA PRO A 143 -7.89 16.78 4.73
C PRO A 143 -7.43 15.38 5.20
N MET A 144 -7.46 14.42 4.27
CA MET A 144 -7.01 13.05 4.50
C MET A 144 -5.49 12.89 4.46
N LEU A 145 -4.81 13.71 3.65
CA LEU A 145 -3.37 13.70 3.47
C LEU A 145 -2.70 14.49 4.59
N LEU A 146 -1.57 13.99 5.09
CA LEU A 146 -0.94 14.54 6.29
C LEU A 146 -0.47 15.98 6.08
N ILE A 147 0.16 16.26 4.93
CA ILE A 147 0.70 17.59 4.62
C ILE A 147 -0.43 18.60 4.43
N ASP A 148 -1.58 18.20 3.86
CA ASP A 148 -2.76 19.07 3.72
C ASP A 148 -3.25 19.64 5.07
N ARG A 149 -2.98 18.94 6.19
CA ARG A 149 -3.32 19.42 7.54
C ARG A 149 -2.44 20.56 8.03
N PHE A 150 -1.18 20.58 7.59
CA PHE A 150 -0.22 21.62 7.97
C PHE A 150 -0.20 22.76 6.97
N LEU A 151 -0.32 22.44 5.68
CA LEU A 151 -0.27 23.36 4.56
C LEU A 151 -1.43 23.04 3.60
N PRO A 152 -2.57 23.74 3.70
CA PRO A 152 -3.72 23.48 2.84
C PRO A 152 -3.37 23.51 1.35
N GLY A 153 -3.77 22.47 0.60
CA GLY A 153 -3.52 22.35 -0.83
C GLY A 153 -2.24 21.56 -1.19
N TRP A 154 -1.32 21.35 -0.24
CA TRP A 154 -0.05 20.65 -0.46
C TRP A 154 -0.16 19.13 -0.59
N GLY A 155 -1.32 18.55 -0.30
CA GLY A 155 -1.57 17.12 -0.49
C GLY A 155 -1.43 16.66 -1.94
N TRP A 156 -1.59 17.53 -2.94
CA TRP A 156 -1.29 17.16 -4.32
C TRP A 156 0.18 16.78 -4.53
N LEU A 157 1.11 17.47 -3.86
CA LEU A 157 2.52 17.13 -3.88
C LEU A 157 2.77 15.82 -3.12
N GLU A 158 2.21 15.68 -1.92
CA GLU A 158 2.30 14.45 -1.11
C GLU A 158 1.82 13.21 -1.91
N LEU A 159 0.70 13.34 -2.61
CA LEU A 159 0.13 12.30 -3.46
C LEU A 159 1.11 11.83 -4.52
N VAL A 160 1.73 12.75 -5.27
CA VAL A 160 2.68 12.40 -6.33
C VAL A 160 3.95 11.78 -5.73
N LEU A 161 4.43 12.29 -4.59
CA LEU A 161 5.56 11.71 -3.87
C LEU A 161 5.26 10.28 -3.41
N LEU A 162 4.07 10.00 -2.89
CA LEU A 162 3.66 8.68 -2.46
C LEU A 162 3.41 7.73 -3.64
N ALA A 163 2.91 8.22 -4.77
CA ALA A 163 2.82 7.44 -6.01
C ALA A 163 4.22 7.06 -6.53
N CYS A 164 5.19 7.98 -6.48
CA CYS A 164 6.60 7.69 -6.80
C CYS A 164 7.20 6.68 -5.81
N TYR A 165 6.93 6.83 -4.52
CA TYR A 165 7.33 5.85 -3.49
C TYR A 165 6.77 4.46 -3.80
N ALA A 166 5.47 4.36 -4.14
CA ALA A 166 4.84 3.10 -4.53
C ALA A 166 5.56 2.47 -5.74
N ALA A 167 5.92 3.25 -6.76
CA ALA A 167 6.66 2.77 -7.92
C ALA A 167 8.03 2.18 -7.53
N ILE A 168 8.79 2.88 -6.70
CA ILE A 168 10.12 2.46 -6.23
C ILE A 168 10.02 1.18 -5.39
N VAL A 169 9.03 1.12 -4.48
CA VAL A 169 8.76 -0.05 -3.63
C VAL A 169 8.35 -1.25 -4.48
N ALA A 170 7.49 -1.05 -5.48
CA ALA A 170 7.02 -2.11 -6.36
C ALA A 170 8.19 -2.68 -7.18
N GLU A 171 9.07 -1.83 -7.72
CA GLU A 171 10.32 -2.25 -8.36
C GLU A 171 11.23 -3.06 -7.41
N ALA A 172 11.37 -2.61 -6.17
CA ALA A 172 12.17 -3.33 -5.17
C ALA A 172 11.61 -4.72 -4.87
N MET A 173 10.27 -4.86 -4.86
CA MET A 173 9.59 -6.12 -4.58
C MET A 173 9.61 -7.13 -5.75
N THR A 174 9.90 -6.71 -6.98
CA THR A 174 10.12 -7.64 -8.11
C THR A 174 11.46 -8.36 -8.04
N GLN A 175 12.42 -7.84 -7.27
CA GLN A 175 13.75 -8.44 -7.11
C GLN A 175 13.67 -9.78 -6.36
N LYS A 176 13.55 -10.90 -7.10
CA LYS A 176 13.35 -12.25 -6.55
C LYS A 176 14.20 -12.52 -5.30
N LYS A 177 15.53 -12.40 -5.40
CA LYS A 177 16.48 -12.70 -4.30
C LYS A 177 16.31 -11.82 -3.06
N LYS A 178 15.88 -10.56 -3.22
CA LYS A 178 15.80 -9.57 -2.13
C LYS A 178 14.37 -9.29 -1.67
N ARG A 179 13.35 -9.90 -2.30
CA ARG A 179 11.93 -9.65 -2.04
C ARG A 179 11.56 -9.71 -0.56
N ALA A 180 11.92 -10.78 0.15
CA ALA A 180 11.57 -10.93 1.57
C ALA A 180 12.20 -9.84 2.44
N LYS A 181 13.44 -9.44 2.12
CA LYS A 181 14.16 -8.34 2.80
C LYS A 181 13.48 -6.99 2.55
N TRP A 182 13.11 -6.71 1.30
CA TRP A 182 12.38 -5.49 0.94
C TRP A 182 11.01 -5.44 1.62
N ARG A 183 10.23 -6.53 1.53
CA ARG A 183 8.93 -6.64 2.20
C ARG A 183 9.05 -6.34 3.70
N GLY A 184 10.00 -6.97 4.40
CA GLY A 184 10.22 -6.73 5.83
C GLY A 184 10.56 -5.27 6.15
N ARG A 185 11.45 -4.64 5.38
CA ARG A 185 11.85 -3.23 5.56
C ARG A 185 10.71 -2.25 5.32
N ILE A 186 9.98 -2.43 4.23
CA ILE A 186 8.85 -1.57 3.86
C ILE A 186 7.74 -1.69 4.91
N TRP A 187 7.50 -2.91 5.39
CA TRP A 187 6.52 -3.17 6.43
C TRP A 187 6.92 -2.56 7.79
N GLN A 188 8.21 -2.59 8.14
CA GLN A 188 8.75 -1.90 9.31
C GLN A 188 8.62 -0.38 9.18
N LEU A 189 8.89 0.19 7.99
CA LEU A 189 8.71 1.62 7.74
C LEU A 189 7.25 2.04 7.98
N PHE A 190 6.28 1.26 7.49
CA PHE A 190 4.87 1.54 7.74
C PHE A 190 4.52 1.52 9.22
N SER A 191 5.00 0.51 9.97
CA SER A 191 4.83 0.44 11.41
C SER A 191 5.46 1.64 12.11
N PHE A 192 6.69 2.00 11.73
CA PHE A 192 7.41 3.15 12.28
C PHE A 192 6.67 4.47 12.06
N VAL A 193 6.25 4.77 10.83
CA VAL A 193 5.52 6.01 10.52
C VAL A 193 4.22 6.09 11.33
N PHE A 194 3.46 4.99 11.38
CA PHE A 194 2.22 4.91 12.15
C PHE A 194 2.44 5.21 13.64
N PHE A 195 3.39 4.51 14.30
CA PHE A 195 3.65 4.73 15.72
C PHE A 195 4.35 6.06 16.03
N ALA A 196 5.16 6.59 15.10
CA ALA A 196 5.74 7.92 15.25
C ALA A 196 4.64 9.00 15.23
N GLN A 197 3.66 8.91 14.34
CA GLN A 197 2.50 9.79 14.33
C GLN A 197 1.69 9.69 15.63
N LEU A 198 1.50 8.48 16.17
CA LEU A 198 0.83 8.27 17.47
C LEU A 198 1.56 9.02 18.57
N LEU A 199 2.87 8.76 18.71
CA LEU A 199 3.68 9.32 19.78
C LEU A 199 3.73 10.85 19.70
N LEU A 200 3.88 11.42 18.51
CA LEU A 200 3.83 12.87 18.30
C LEU A 200 2.45 13.43 18.67
N GLY A 201 1.37 12.75 18.27
CA GLY A 201 0.01 13.09 18.66
C GLY A 201 -0.19 13.12 20.17
N LEU A 202 0.26 12.07 20.88
CA LEU A 202 0.19 11.98 22.34
C LEU A 202 1.11 12.97 23.07
N ALA A 203 2.21 13.39 22.44
CA ALA A 203 3.11 14.40 22.98
C ALA A 203 2.60 15.85 22.81
N GLY A 204 1.36 16.03 22.34
CA GLY A 204 0.71 17.35 22.22
C GLY A 204 0.62 17.89 20.79
N ALA A 205 1.15 17.19 19.79
CA ALA A 205 0.97 17.56 18.38
C ALA A 205 -0.35 16.98 17.84
N GLU A 206 -1.48 17.42 18.40
CA GLU A 206 -2.82 16.86 18.14
C GLU A 206 -3.23 16.83 16.66
N ARG A 207 -2.59 17.63 15.79
CA ARG A 207 -2.79 17.58 14.32
C ARG A 207 -2.41 16.24 13.69
N PHE A 208 -1.57 15.45 14.35
CA PHE A 208 -1.28 14.06 13.96
C PHE A 208 -2.38 13.09 14.37
N LEU A 209 -3.23 13.48 15.33
CA LEU A 209 -4.44 12.74 15.70
C LEU A 209 -5.62 13.12 14.79
N GLN A 210 -6.62 12.26 14.67
CA GLN A 210 -7.79 12.35 13.79
C GLN A 210 -9.02 12.80 14.58
N THR A 211 -9.09 12.44 15.85
CA THR A 211 -10.22 12.68 16.75
C THR A 211 -9.68 12.96 18.15
N GLY A 212 -10.37 13.79 18.93
CA GLY A 212 -10.05 14.03 20.35
C GLY A 212 -10.26 12.81 21.26
N VAL A 213 -10.31 11.59 20.70
CA VAL A 213 -10.51 10.32 21.42
C VAL A 213 -9.36 9.38 21.12
N LEU A 214 -8.67 8.94 22.16
CA LEU A 214 -7.52 8.04 22.05
C LEU A 214 -7.91 6.69 21.43
N HIS A 215 -7.47 6.43 20.19
CA HIS A 215 -7.56 5.13 19.55
C HIS A 215 -6.28 4.32 19.79
N LEU A 216 -6.30 3.46 20.82
CA LEU A 216 -5.17 2.58 21.10
C LEU A 216 -4.94 1.61 19.90
N PRO A 217 -3.73 1.53 19.32
CA PRO A 217 -3.46 0.70 18.16
C PRO A 217 -3.21 -0.77 18.54
N VAL A 218 -4.23 -1.42 19.10
CA VAL A 218 -4.20 -2.85 19.39
C VAL A 218 -5.13 -3.53 18.38
N PRO A 219 -4.64 -4.42 17.51
CA PRO A 219 -5.47 -5.06 16.48
C PRO A 219 -6.73 -5.74 17.04
N ALA A 220 -6.71 -6.24 18.27
CA ALA A 220 -7.89 -6.81 18.92
C ALA A 220 -9.07 -5.83 19.02
N LEU A 221 -8.81 -4.52 19.11
CA LEU A 221 -9.83 -3.48 19.16
C LEU A 221 -10.58 -3.27 17.84
N ILE A 222 -10.09 -3.81 16.71
CA ILE A 222 -10.87 -3.87 15.46
C ILE A 222 -12.18 -4.66 15.68
N VAL A 223 -12.16 -5.64 16.58
CA VAL A 223 -13.34 -6.44 16.96
C VAL A 223 -13.91 -5.97 18.30
N GLY A 224 -13.06 -5.85 19.33
CA GLY A 224 -13.52 -5.52 20.69
C GLY A 224 -14.12 -4.12 20.81
N GLY A 225 -13.60 -3.13 20.06
CA GLY A 225 -14.08 -1.75 20.11
C GLY A 225 -15.55 -1.61 19.71
N PRO A 226 -15.95 -2.07 18.50
CA PRO A 226 -17.35 -2.04 18.08
C PRO A 226 -18.29 -2.89 18.94
N ILE A 227 -17.83 -4.02 19.49
CA ILE A 227 -18.66 -4.84 20.39
C ILE A 227 -18.96 -4.07 21.68
N TYR A 228 -17.93 -3.45 22.27
CA TYR A 228 -18.05 -2.69 23.52
C TYR A 228 -18.84 -1.39 23.34
N ARG A 229 -18.53 -0.58 22.32
CA ARG A 229 -19.18 0.72 22.09
C ARG A 229 -20.52 0.63 21.37
N GLY A 230 -20.76 -0.42 20.57
CA GLY A 230 -21.92 -0.50 19.68
C GLY A 230 -21.83 0.39 18.43
N GLU A 231 -20.68 1.04 18.21
CA GLU A 231 -20.43 1.96 17.09
C GLU A 231 -18.95 1.92 16.65
N GLY A 232 -18.57 2.72 15.65
CA GLY A 232 -17.17 2.81 15.20
C GLY A 232 -16.73 1.67 14.26
N TYR A 233 -17.60 1.24 13.37
CA TYR A 233 -17.36 0.15 12.41
C TYR A 233 -16.34 0.46 11.30
N PHE A 234 -15.85 1.70 11.22
CA PHE A 234 -14.93 2.14 10.16
C PHE A 234 -13.70 1.22 10.01
N MET A 235 -13.01 0.92 11.11
CA MET A 235 -11.83 0.04 11.07
C MET A 235 -12.16 -1.40 10.67
N LEU A 236 -13.36 -1.88 11.03
CA LEU A 236 -13.83 -3.20 10.66
C LEU A 236 -14.15 -3.27 9.16
N ILE A 237 -14.81 -2.24 8.61
CA ILE A 237 -15.09 -2.12 7.18
C ILE A 237 -13.77 -1.99 6.39
N LEU A 238 -12.83 -1.15 6.83
CA LEU A 238 -11.51 -1.01 6.22
C LEU A 238 -10.76 -2.34 6.22
N PHE A 239 -10.76 -3.07 7.34
CA PHE A 239 -10.13 -4.37 7.45
C PHE A 239 -10.75 -5.42 6.51
N PHE A 240 -12.08 -5.57 6.50
CA PHE A 240 -12.71 -6.59 5.65
C PHE A 240 -12.66 -6.24 4.16
N SER A 241 -12.81 -4.97 3.78
CA SER A 241 -12.66 -4.51 2.39
C SER A 241 -11.25 -4.76 1.86
N THR A 242 -10.21 -4.49 2.66
CA THR A 242 -8.83 -4.80 2.26
C THR A 242 -8.53 -6.29 2.25
N VAL A 243 -9.07 -7.07 3.18
CA VAL A 243 -8.99 -8.54 3.11
C VAL A 243 -9.72 -9.09 1.88
N ALA A 244 -10.80 -8.47 1.44
CA ALA A 244 -11.44 -8.84 0.18
C ALA A 244 -10.51 -8.57 -1.02
N LEU A 245 -9.79 -7.45 -1.04
CA LEU A 245 -8.88 -7.06 -2.13
C LEU A 245 -7.57 -7.87 -2.18
N VAL A 246 -6.87 -8.03 -1.06
CA VAL A 246 -5.53 -8.65 -1.00
C VAL A 246 -5.47 -9.90 -0.12
N GLY A 247 -6.60 -10.36 0.41
CA GLY A 247 -6.66 -11.58 1.21
C GLY A 247 -5.97 -11.43 2.56
N PRO A 248 -5.41 -12.52 3.10
CA PRO A 248 -4.71 -12.47 4.39
C PRO A 248 -3.36 -11.73 4.32
N ALA A 249 -2.99 -11.16 3.16
CA ALA A 249 -1.79 -10.33 2.99
C ALA A 249 -1.76 -9.13 3.93
N TRP A 250 -2.92 -8.63 4.37
CA TRP A 250 -3.05 -7.64 5.43
C TRP A 250 -2.08 -7.90 6.59
N CYS A 251 -2.10 -9.11 7.14
CA CYS A 251 -1.30 -9.48 8.30
C CYS A 251 0.22 -9.54 8.04
N SER A 252 0.65 -9.47 6.78
CA SER A 252 2.07 -9.54 6.39
C SER A 252 2.60 -8.32 5.62
N HIS A 253 1.75 -7.32 5.42
CA HIS A 253 2.08 -6.11 4.66
C HIS A 253 1.49 -4.83 5.26
N LEU A 254 0.28 -4.88 5.83
CA LEU A 254 -0.49 -3.68 6.23
C LEU A 254 -0.77 -3.62 7.74
N CYS A 255 -0.50 -4.69 8.50
CA CYS A 255 -0.66 -4.70 9.95
C CYS A 255 0.60 -4.16 10.64
N TYR A 256 0.52 -3.00 11.31
CA TYR A 256 1.65 -2.36 11.99
C TYR A 256 2.25 -3.23 13.12
N ILE A 257 1.44 -3.97 13.89
CA ILE A 257 1.93 -4.91 14.94
C ILE A 257 2.60 -6.14 14.33
N GLY A 258 2.09 -6.63 13.19
CA GLY A 258 2.68 -7.80 12.55
C GLY A 258 4.14 -7.58 12.15
N ALA A 259 4.54 -6.33 11.85
CA ALA A 259 5.92 -5.98 11.55
C ALA A 259 6.86 -6.25 12.74
N TRP A 260 6.39 -6.04 13.97
CA TRP A 260 7.17 -6.31 15.18
C TRP A 260 7.35 -7.81 15.38
N ASP A 261 6.27 -8.58 15.25
CA ASP A 261 6.30 -10.05 15.35
C ASP A 261 7.23 -10.65 14.27
N HIS A 262 7.19 -10.13 13.04
CA HIS A 262 8.11 -10.50 11.97
C HIS A 262 9.57 -10.19 12.32
N THR A 263 9.82 -9.02 12.90
CA THR A 263 11.18 -8.61 13.31
C THR A 263 11.72 -9.52 14.40
N MET A 264 10.88 -9.92 15.36
CA MET A 264 11.28 -10.87 16.40
C MET A 264 11.50 -12.26 15.82
N ALA A 265 10.60 -12.76 14.98
CA ALA A 265 10.69 -14.08 14.36
C ALA A 265 11.91 -14.21 13.41
N THR A 266 12.34 -13.15 12.75
CA THR A 266 13.51 -13.19 11.85
C THR A 266 14.85 -13.20 12.58
N ARG A 267 14.88 -12.99 13.91
CA ARG A 267 16.12 -13.16 14.71
C ARG A 267 16.61 -14.61 14.71
N GLN A 268 15.74 -15.58 14.46
CA GLN A 268 16.11 -16.98 14.27
C GLN A 268 16.27 -17.28 12.78
N LYS A 269 17.35 -17.97 12.42
CA LYS A 269 17.64 -18.32 11.03
C LYS A 269 16.57 -19.24 10.42
N ARG A 270 16.00 -20.16 11.20
CA ARG A 270 15.00 -21.14 10.75
C ARG A 270 13.80 -21.17 11.72
N PRO A 271 12.56 -21.20 11.22
CA PRO A 271 11.38 -21.39 12.05
C PRO A 271 11.31 -22.83 12.57
N SER A 272 10.94 -23.01 13.83
CA SER A 272 10.58 -24.31 14.40
C SER A 272 9.13 -24.68 14.04
N GLU A 273 8.81 -25.97 14.04
CA GLU A 273 7.42 -26.41 13.94
C GLU A 273 6.62 -25.97 15.18
N MET A 274 5.37 -25.56 14.95
CA MET A 274 4.48 -25.16 16.04
C MET A 274 3.51 -26.28 16.41
N PRO A 275 3.08 -26.37 17.68
CA PRO A 275 2.10 -27.36 18.11
C PRO A 275 0.77 -27.20 17.36
N LYS A 276 0.05 -28.32 17.16
CA LYS A 276 -1.25 -28.33 16.47
C LYS A 276 -2.33 -27.53 17.21
N TRP A 277 -2.22 -27.42 18.54
CA TRP A 277 -3.17 -26.67 19.37
C TRP A 277 -3.19 -25.17 19.07
N ARG A 278 -2.14 -24.60 18.45
CA ARG A 278 -2.06 -23.17 18.12
C ARG A 278 -3.28 -22.64 17.37
N ARG A 279 -3.93 -23.51 16.58
CA ARG A 279 -5.13 -23.17 15.79
C ARG A 279 -6.28 -22.77 16.71
N TRP A 280 -6.43 -23.48 17.83
CA TRP A 280 -7.42 -23.19 18.86
C TRP A 280 -7.08 -21.92 19.63
N GLY A 281 -5.80 -21.61 19.83
CA GLY A 281 -5.37 -20.36 20.48
C GLY A 281 -5.99 -19.11 19.86
N ARG A 282 -6.09 -19.03 18.52
CA ARG A 282 -6.72 -17.87 17.87
C ARG A 282 -8.23 -17.81 18.05
N PHE A 283 -8.90 -18.96 18.12
CA PHE A 283 -10.33 -19.02 18.44
C PHE A 283 -10.59 -18.59 19.88
N PHE A 284 -9.78 -19.10 20.81
CA PHE A 284 -9.84 -18.70 22.21
C PHE A 284 -9.60 -17.20 22.35
N ALA A 285 -8.57 -16.63 21.70
CA ALA A 285 -8.31 -15.19 21.77
C ALA A 285 -9.46 -14.35 21.18
N LEU A 286 -10.07 -14.78 20.07
CA LEU A 286 -11.24 -14.10 19.51
C LEU A 286 -12.44 -14.16 20.47
N GLY A 287 -12.72 -15.34 21.02
CA GLY A 287 -13.78 -15.53 22.01
C GLY A 287 -13.55 -14.69 23.26
N LEU A 288 -12.32 -14.73 23.81
CA LEU A 288 -11.91 -13.94 24.97
C LEU A 288 -12.15 -12.44 24.73
N VAL A 289 -11.67 -11.90 23.61
CA VAL A 289 -11.85 -10.48 23.28
C VAL A 289 -13.32 -10.12 23.10
N ALA A 290 -14.09 -10.93 22.37
CA ALA A 290 -15.50 -10.66 22.11
C ALA A 290 -16.36 -10.75 23.38
N LEU A 291 -16.18 -11.81 24.17
CA LEU A 291 -16.92 -12.04 25.42
C LEU A 291 -16.54 -11.01 26.49
N THR A 292 -15.26 -10.65 26.62
CA THR A 292 -14.84 -9.59 27.54
C THR A 292 -15.45 -8.26 27.13
N ALA A 293 -15.36 -7.88 25.85
CA ALA A 293 -15.95 -6.63 25.36
C ALA A 293 -17.47 -6.58 25.57
N LEU A 294 -18.18 -7.69 25.30
CA LEU A 294 -19.61 -7.79 25.52
C LEU A 294 -19.97 -7.74 27.01
N GLY A 295 -19.25 -8.48 27.86
CA GLY A 295 -19.45 -8.50 29.30
C GLY A 295 -19.23 -7.12 29.94
N LEU A 296 -18.17 -6.41 29.55
CA LEU A 296 -17.91 -5.04 30.01
C LEU A 296 -19.04 -4.09 29.60
N ARG A 297 -19.59 -4.24 28.38
CA ARG A 297 -20.72 -3.43 27.91
C ARG A 297 -21.99 -3.72 28.69
N LEU A 298 -22.34 -5.00 28.88
CA LEU A 298 -23.56 -5.42 29.58
C LEU A 298 -23.50 -5.04 31.08
N ALA A 299 -22.32 -5.04 31.68
CA ALA A 299 -22.10 -4.61 33.05
C ALA A 299 -22.00 -3.08 33.22
N GLY A 300 -22.11 -2.29 32.14
CA GLY A 300 -22.00 -0.83 32.20
C GLY A 300 -20.64 -0.32 32.68
N ILE A 301 -19.57 -1.10 32.53
CA ILE A 301 -18.23 -0.75 33.03
C ILE A 301 -17.64 0.39 32.18
N SER A 302 -16.98 1.34 32.84
CA SER A 302 -16.44 2.56 32.23
C SER A 302 -15.33 2.30 31.19
N GLY A 303 -15.21 3.24 30.24
CA GLY A 303 -14.24 3.18 29.14
C GLY A 303 -12.76 3.03 29.58
N PRO A 304 -12.28 3.71 30.64
CA PRO A 304 -10.90 3.55 31.11
C PRO A 304 -10.57 2.13 31.56
N VAL A 305 -11.50 1.42 32.19
CA VAL A 305 -11.30 0.02 32.59
C VAL A 305 -11.21 -0.87 31.35
N ALA A 306 -12.11 -0.69 30.38
CA ALA A 306 -12.06 -1.41 29.10
C ALA A 306 -10.73 -1.15 28.33
N LEU A 307 -10.23 0.08 28.37
CA LEU A 307 -8.92 0.44 27.83
C LEU A 307 -7.79 -0.27 28.58
N GLY A 308 -7.86 -0.37 29.91
CA GLY A 308 -6.91 -1.13 30.74
C GLY A 308 -6.78 -2.59 30.29
N PHE A 309 -7.91 -3.29 30.08
CA PHE A 309 -7.90 -4.65 29.52
C PHE A 309 -7.23 -4.71 28.14
N ALA A 310 -7.51 -3.74 27.26
CA ALA A 310 -6.88 -3.67 25.94
C ALA A 310 -5.36 -3.44 26.01
N VAL A 311 -4.89 -2.60 26.94
CA VAL A 311 -3.46 -2.38 27.20
C VAL A 311 -2.79 -3.65 27.70
N VAL A 312 -3.38 -4.34 28.69
CA VAL A 312 -2.86 -5.61 29.21
C VAL A 312 -2.77 -6.66 28.09
N PHE A 313 -3.79 -6.75 27.24
CA PHE A 313 -3.78 -7.64 26.07
C PHE A 313 -2.66 -7.26 25.08
N GLY A 314 -2.51 -5.97 24.76
CA GLY A 314 -1.45 -5.46 23.90
C GLY A 314 -0.04 -5.78 24.43
N LEU A 315 0.21 -5.50 25.71
CA LEU A 315 1.50 -5.76 26.37
C LEU A 315 1.82 -7.25 26.45
N THR A 316 0.82 -8.09 26.76
CA THR A 316 0.96 -9.56 26.73
C THR A 316 1.37 -10.03 25.33
N GLY A 317 0.74 -9.47 24.29
CA GLY A 317 1.11 -9.74 22.90
C GLY A 317 2.56 -9.35 22.58
N ILE A 318 3.01 -8.18 23.02
CA ILE A 318 4.41 -7.72 22.84
C ILE A 318 5.38 -8.66 23.59
N GLY A 319 5.07 -9.04 24.82
CA GLY A 319 5.85 -9.99 25.60
C GLY A 319 5.98 -11.35 24.90
N LEU A 320 4.88 -11.85 24.31
CA LEU A 320 4.87 -13.08 23.52
C LEU A 320 5.73 -12.97 22.25
N MET A 321 5.77 -11.81 21.60
CA MET A 321 6.68 -11.57 20.47
C MET A 321 8.14 -11.61 20.92
N GLY A 322 8.48 -10.87 21.98
CA GLY A 322 9.84 -10.75 22.50
C GLY A 322 10.43 -12.07 23.03
N THR A 323 9.57 -12.94 23.55
CA THR A 323 9.95 -14.25 24.11
C THR A 323 9.74 -15.39 23.12
N TRP A 324 8.49 -15.71 22.79
CA TRP A 324 8.15 -16.95 22.10
C TRP A 324 8.33 -16.86 20.58
N SER A 325 7.87 -15.78 19.94
CA SER A 325 8.10 -15.57 18.50
C SER A 325 9.59 -15.47 18.20
N ARG A 326 10.34 -14.75 19.05
CA ARG A 326 11.81 -14.67 18.96
C ARG A 326 12.48 -16.02 19.14
N LYS A 327 12.09 -16.84 20.13
CA LYS A 327 12.73 -18.14 20.38
C LYS A 327 12.44 -19.15 19.27
N ARG A 328 11.21 -19.20 18.76
CA ARG A 328 10.79 -20.18 17.74
C ARG A 328 11.03 -19.76 16.31
N GLY A 329 11.28 -18.48 16.08
CA GLY A 329 11.40 -17.94 14.73
C GLY A 329 10.09 -18.02 13.94
N VAL A 330 8.95 -18.10 14.60
CA VAL A 330 7.61 -18.10 13.98
C VAL A 330 6.89 -16.87 14.48
N MET A 331 6.00 -16.31 13.67
CA MET A 331 5.13 -15.18 14.05
C MET A 331 4.01 -15.69 14.97
N THR A 332 4.41 -16.12 16.17
CA THR A 332 3.54 -16.83 17.12
C THR A 332 2.41 -15.94 17.61
N HIS A 333 2.68 -14.65 17.83
CA HIS A 333 1.64 -13.67 18.13
C HIS A 333 0.57 -13.67 17.03
N CYS A 334 0.97 -13.51 15.77
CA CYS A 334 0.03 -13.45 14.65
C CYS A 334 -0.69 -14.78 14.37
N THR A 335 -0.06 -15.93 14.69
CA THR A 335 -0.59 -17.27 14.35
C THR A 335 -1.31 -17.98 15.50
N THR A 336 -1.21 -17.45 16.73
CA THR A 336 -1.75 -18.10 17.94
C THR A 336 -2.52 -17.14 18.83
N TYR A 337 -2.07 -15.89 19.01
CA TYR A 337 -2.63 -14.95 20.00
C TYR A 337 -3.55 -13.89 19.39
N CYS A 338 -3.21 -13.36 18.21
CA CYS A 338 -3.93 -12.26 17.60
C CYS A 338 -5.27 -12.74 16.99
N PRO A 339 -6.43 -12.22 17.43
CA PRO A 339 -7.74 -12.64 16.90
C PRO A 339 -7.90 -12.24 15.42
N ILE A 340 -7.30 -11.12 15.01
CA ILE A 340 -7.35 -10.62 13.63
C ILE A 340 -6.65 -11.57 12.66
N GLY A 341 -5.62 -12.30 13.11
CA GLY A 341 -4.97 -13.31 12.27
C GLY A 341 -5.91 -14.45 11.86
N LEU A 342 -6.86 -14.83 12.71
CA LEU A 342 -7.91 -15.80 12.36
C LEU A 342 -8.90 -15.19 11.37
N LEU A 343 -9.40 -13.99 11.64
CA LEU A 343 -10.37 -13.32 10.77
C LEU A 343 -9.78 -13.11 9.37
N ALA A 344 -8.55 -12.62 9.27
CA ALA A 344 -7.87 -12.38 7.99
C ALA A 344 -7.71 -13.68 7.18
N THR A 345 -7.30 -14.78 7.82
CA THR A 345 -7.10 -16.07 7.13
C THR A 345 -8.41 -16.79 6.80
N ARG A 346 -9.49 -16.55 7.55
CA ARG A 346 -10.82 -17.10 7.26
C ARG A 346 -11.55 -16.31 6.19
N ALA A 347 -11.68 -15.00 6.35
CA ALA A 347 -12.28 -14.12 5.35
C ALA A 347 -11.46 -14.10 4.04
N GLY A 348 -10.14 -14.23 4.13
CA GLY A 348 -9.25 -14.37 2.98
C GLY A 348 -9.51 -15.59 2.09
N LYS A 349 -10.34 -16.56 2.50
CA LYS A 349 -10.83 -17.63 1.61
C LYS A 349 -11.69 -17.08 0.47
N LEU A 350 -12.35 -15.94 0.65
CA LEU A 350 -13.14 -15.30 -0.40
C LEU A 350 -12.24 -14.61 -1.45
N ASN A 351 -11.04 -14.18 -1.04
CA ASN A 351 -10.10 -13.55 -1.96
C ASN A 351 -9.62 -14.55 -3.04
N PRO A 352 -9.47 -14.15 -4.31
CA PRO A 352 -9.05 -15.03 -5.40
C PRO A 352 -7.56 -15.42 -5.41
N PHE A 353 -6.67 -14.68 -4.75
CA PHE A 353 -5.24 -14.97 -4.77
C PHE A 353 -4.92 -16.24 -3.98
N ARG A 354 -4.12 -17.12 -4.59
CA ARG A 354 -3.59 -18.31 -3.93
C ARG A 354 -2.10 -18.46 -4.23
N ILE A 355 -1.37 -19.07 -3.32
CA ILE A 355 -0.07 -19.67 -3.63
C ILE A 355 -0.30 -21.16 -3.87
N ARG A 356 0.21 -21.70 -4.98
CA ARG A 356 0.12 -23.13 -5.32
C ARG A 356 1.51 -23.69 -5.59
N ILE A 357 1.65 -25.00 -5.33
CA ILE A 357 2.86 -25.77 -5.60
C ILE A 357 2.55 -26.66 -6.80
N ASP A 358 3.33 -26.52 -7.87
CA ASP A 358 3.32 -27.46 -8.98
C ASP A 358 4.00 -28.76 -8.56
N LYS A 359 3.22 -29.86 -8.50
CA LYS A 359 3.74 -31.16 -8.07
C LYS A 359 4.72 -31.78 -9.08
N ASN A 360 4.61 -31.43 -10.36
CA ASN A 360 5.46 -31.99 -11.40
C ASN A 360 6.87 -31.37 -11.36
N THR A 361 6.99 -30.14 -10.87
CA THR A 361 8.26 -29.41 -10.77
C THR A 361 8.82 -29.37 -9.34
N CYS A 362 8.03 -29.72 -8.33
CA CYS A 362 8.46 -29.69 -6.94
C CYS A 362 9.43 -30.84 -6.64
N THR A 363 10.63 -30.51 -6.14
CA THR A 363 11.64 -31.51 -5.74
C THR A 363 11.52 -31.95 -4.28
N SER A 364 10.46 -31.53 -3.56
CA SER A 364 10.24 -31.85 -2.15
C SER A 364 11.42 -31.51 -1.21
N CYS A 365 12.27 -30.53 -1.57
CA CYS A 365 13.45 -30.13 -0.78
C CYS A 365 13.15 -29.41 0.56
N MET A 366 11.88 -29.05 0.82
CA MET A 366 11.41 -28.35 2.03
C MET A 366 12.09 -27.00 2.31
N ALA A 367 12.71 -26.37 1.31
CA ALA A 367 13.27 -25.03 1.44
C ALA A 367 12.20 -23.97 1.77
N CYS A 368 10.98 -24.16 1.26
CA CYS A 368 9.84 -23.27 1.51
C CYS A 368 9.34 -23.36 2.96
N THR A 369 9.38 -24.55 3.58
CA THR A 369 9.06 -24.77 5.01
C THR A 369 9.99 -23.96 5.90
N LYS A 370 11.30 -24.03 5.64
CA LYS A 370 12.34 -23.27 6.37
C LYS A 370 12.25 -21.76 6.17
N ALA A 371 11.45 -21.28 5.22
CA ALA A 371 11.20 -19.87 4.97
C ALA A 371 9.89 -19.37 5.60
N CYS A 372 8.93 -20.27 5.86
CA CYS A 372 7.59 -19.91 6.27
C CYS A 372 7.51 -19.54 7.75
N ARG A 373 7.39 -18.24 8.04
CA ARG A 373 7.26 -17.73 9.42
C ARG A 373 5.84 -17.78 9.96
N PHE A 374 4.87 -18.25 9.17
CA PHE A 374 3.47 -18.42 9.58
C PHE A 374 3.11 -19.88 9.86
N ASP A 375 4.09 -20.79 9.77
CA ASP A 375 3.90 -22.24 9.87
C ASP A 375 2.72 -22.74 9.01
N ALA A 376 2.77 -22.39 7.72
CA ALA A 376 1.74 -22.70 6.73
C ALA A 376 2.24 -23.61 5.59
N LEU A 377 3.46 -24.11 5.70
CA LEU A 377 4.11 -24.95 4.71
C LEU A 377 4.77 -26.15 5.40
N SER A 378 3.99 -26.92 6.16
CA SER A 378 4.47 -28.19 6.71
C SER A 378 4.75 -29.20 5.58
N LYS A 379 5.46 -30.30 5.88
CA LYS A 379 5.66 -31.39 4.92
C LYS A 379 4.35 -31.88 4.32
N SER A 380 3.32 -32.04 5.15
CA SER A 380 1.98 -32.45 4.71
C SER A 380 1.28 -31.43 3.79
N ASP A 381 1.57 -30.13 3.94
CA ASP A 381 1.02 -29.09 3.06
C ASP A 381 1.71 -29.12 1.68
N VAL A 382 3.03 -29.36 1.67
CA VAL A 382 3.81 -29.50 0.44
C VAL A 382 3.33 -30.72 -0.37
N GLU A 383 3.11 -31.86 0.28
CA GLU A 383 2.55 -33.07 -0.35
C GLU A 383 1.13 -32.84 -0.92
N LYS A 384 0.32 -32.01 -0.24
CA LYS A 384 -1.00 -31.58 -0.72
C LYS A 384 -0.94 -30.55 -1.85
N GLY A 385 0.24 -30.04 -2.20
CA GLY A 385 0.44 -29.08 -3.28
C GLY A 385 -0.07 -27.66 -2.97
N LYS A 386 -0.36 -27.34 -1.70
CA LYS A 386 -0.89 -26.02 -1.30
C LYS A 386 -0.51 -25.66 0.14
N PRO A 387 -0.24 -24.37 0.43
CA PRO A 387 -0.06 -23.91 1.79
C PRO A 387 -1.30 -24.18 2.66
N GLY A 388 -1.07 -24.38 3.95
CA GLY A 388 -2.11 -24.48 4.96
C GLY A 388 -2.83 -23.15 5.24
N MET A 389 -3.89 -23.23 6.05
CA MET A 389 -4.79 -22.11 6.34
C MET A 389 -4.14 -20.89 7.01
N ALA A 390 -2.93 -21.03 7.59
CA ALA A 390 -2.21 -19.92 8.19
C ALA A 390 -1.47 -19.04 7.17
N CYS A 391 -1.47 -19.41 5.88
CA CYS A 391 -0.77 -18.67 4.85
C CYS A 391 -1.35 -17.25 4.70
N THR A 392 -0.48 -16.24 4.82
CA THR A 392 -0.86 -14.83 4.63
C THR A 392 -0.52 -14.29 3.26
N LEU A 393 -0.15 -15.12 2.28
CA LEU A 393 0.27 -14.65 0.95
C LEU A 393 1.47 -13.69 0.96
N CYS A 394 2.34 -13.72 1.98
CA CYS A 394 3.52 -12.84 2.08
C CYS A 394 4.54 -13.04 0.95
N GLY A 395 4.58 -14.25 0.37
CA GLY A 395 5.45 -14.59 -0.75
C GLY A 395 6.92 -14.83 -0.39
N ASP A 396 7.29 -14.86 0.89
CA ASP A 396 8.68 -15.11 1.33
C ASP A 396 9.21 -16.50 0.95
N CYS A 397 8.33 -17.45 0.72
CA CYS A 397 8.68 -18.80 0.25
C CYS A 397 9.04 -18.83 -1.24
N LEU A 398 8.55 -17.89 -2.06
CA LEU A 398 8.72 -17.94 -3.52
C LEU A 398 10.19 -17.85 -3.94
N PRO A 399 11.01 -16.92 -3.42
CA PRO A 399 12.43 -16.84 -3.77
C PRO A 399 13.28 -18.02 -3.29
N ARG A 400 12.76 -18.83 -2.37
CA ARG A 400 13.45 -19.98 -1.77
C ARG A 400 13.20 -21.26 -2.55
N CYS A 401 12.22 -21.27 -3.45
CA CYS A 401 11.94 -22.40 -4.32
C CYS A 401 12.89 -22.38 -5.51
N HIS A 402 13.93 -23.21 -5.47
CA HIS A 402 14.93 -23.29 -6.54
C HIS A 402 14.34 -23.82 -7.86
N SER A 403 13.36 -24.72 -7.81
CA SER A 403 12.68 -25.26 -8.99
C SER A 403 11.53 -24.38 -9.51
N SER A 404 11.28 -23.21 -8.90
CA SER A 404 10.17 -22.31 -9.26
C SER A 404 8.77 -22.97 -9.25
N ALA A 405 8.60 -24.10 -8.55
CA ALA A 405 7.33 -24.80 -8.40
C ALA A 405 6.27 -24.01 -7.61
N LEU A 406 6.72 -23.04 -6.79
CA LEU A 406 5.85 -22.18 -5.99
C LEU A 406 5.54 -20.88 -6.72
N SER A 407 4.25 -20.57 -6.88
CA SER A 407 3.82 -19.34 -7.57
C SER A 407 2.46 -18.82 -7.10
N TYR A 408 2.22 -17.52 -7.31
CA TYR A 408 0.89 -16.94 -7.17
C TYR A 408 -0.03 -17.41 -8.30
N ARG A 409 -1.30 -17.56 -7.97
CA ARG A 409 -2.41 -17.85 -8.88
C ARG A 409 -3.53 -16.86 -8.61
N PHE A 410 -4.18 -16.41 -9.68
CA PHE A 410 -5.39 -15.60 -9.67
C PHE A 410 -6.24 -16.07 -10.86
N PRO A 411 -7.59 -16.05 -10.82
CA PRO A 411 -8.43 -16.50 -11.93
C PRO A 411 -7.98 -15.88 -13.27
N GLY A 412 -7.70 -16.72 -14.27
CA GLY A 412 -7.19 -16.29 -15.57
C GLY A 412 -5.72 -15.86 -15.62
N LEU A 413 -4.99 -15.79 -14.49
CA LEU A 413 -3.59 -15.38 -14.43
C LEU A 413 -2.70 -16.43 -13.76
N GLN A 414 -1.57 -16.75 -14.39
CA GLN A 414 -0.61 -17.72 -13.88
C GLN A 414 0.74 -17.08 -13.52
N GLY A 415 1.33 -17.56 -12.42
CA GLY A 415 2.69 -17.31 -11.99
C GLY A 415 3.15 -15.84 -12.06
N PRO A 416 3.95 -15.45 -13.06
CA PRO A 416 4.48 -14.09 -13.16
C PRO A 416 3.40 -12.99 -13.22
N LYS A 417 2.34 -13.18 -14.02
CA LYS A 417 1.28 -12.17 -14.18
C LYS A 417 0.48 -11.97 -12.89
N ALA A 418 0.16 -13.07 -12.19
CA ALA A 418 -0.51 -13.01 -10.90
C ALA A 418 0.38 -12.32 -9.84
N ASN A 419 1.70 -12.55 -9.89
CA ASN A 419 2.64 -11.87 -9.01
C ASN A 419 2.73 -10.36 -9.30
N VAL A 420 2.73 -9.95 -10.57
CA VAL A 420 2.68 -8.54 -10.98
C VAL A 420 1.44 -7.86 -10.41
N LEU A 421 0.26 -8.44 -10.62
CA LEU A 421 -1.00 -7.91 -10.11
C LEU A 421 -0.99 -7.80 -8.58
N PHE A 422 -0.53 -8.86 -7.90
CA PHE A 422 -0.44 -8.86 -6.43
C PHE A 422 0.47 -7.74 -5.90
N ILE A 423 1.66 -7.54 -6.49
CA ILE A 423 2.59 -6.48 -6.09
C ILE A 423 1.96 -5.10 -6.32
N ILE A 424 1.34 -4.86 -7.47
CA ILE A 424 0.67 -3.58 -7.76
C ILE A 424 -0.39 -3.28 -6.69
N LEU A 425 -1.27 -4.24 -6.40
CA LEU A 425 -2.35 -4.05 -5.42
C LEU A 425 -1.81 -3.80 -4.00
N ILE A 426 -0.92 -4.67 -3.50
CA ILE A 426 -0.46 -4.59 -2.11
C ILE A 426 0.41 -3.36 -1.86
N VAL A 427 1.24 -2.97 -2.84
CA VAL A 427 2.10 -1.78 -2.71
C VAL A 427 1.28 -0.50 -2.81
N SER A 428 0.28 -0.46 -3.69
CA SER A 428 -0.59 0.71 -3.79
C SER A 428 -1.41 0.90 -2.52
N LEU A 429 -2.00 -0.18 -1.98
CA LEU A 429 -2.70 -0.12 -0.69
C LEU A 429 -1.77 0.32 0.45
N HIS A 430 -0.54 -0.21 0.48
CA HIS A 430 0.47 0.20 1.46
C HIS A 430 0.77 1.70 1.38
N ALA A 431 1.02 2.24 0.18
CA ALA A 431 1.30 3.66 0.00
C ALA A 431 0.08 4.53 0.32
N THR A 432 -1.11 4.12 -0.11
CA THR A 432 -2.37 4.79 0.25
C THR A 432 -2.58 4.81 1.76
N PHE A 433 -2.30 3.70 2.44
CA PHE A 433 -2.40 3.63 3.88
C PHE A 433 -1.35 4.46 4.58
N LEU A 434 -0.14 4.56 4.04
CA LEU A 434 0.88 5.45 4.58
C LEU A 434 0.44 6.92 4.48
N ALA A 435 -0.26 7.28 3.41
CA ALA A 435 -0.81 8.64 3.19
C ALA A 435 -1.98 8.95 4.12
N VAL A 436 -2.89 7.99 4.25
CA VAL A 436 -4.18 8.15 4.93
C VAL A 436 -4.13 7.66 6.37
N ALA A 437 -3.01 7.08 6.82
CA ALA A 437 -2.81 6.60 8.18
C ALA A 437 -3.12 7.73 9.15
N ARG A 438 -4.29 7.57 9.76
CA ARG A 438 -4.86 8.41 10.80
C ARG A 438 -4.69 7.68 12.11
N ILE A 439 -4.54 8.45 13.18
CA ILE A 439 -4.65 7.94 14.54
C ILE A 439 -5.70 8.73 15.25
#